data_AF-A0A2N9FPG5-F1
#
_entry.id   AF-A0A2N9FPG5-F1
#
_cell.length_a   1.000
_cell.length_b   1.000
_cell.length_c   1.000
_cell.angle_alpha   90.00
_cell.angle_beta   90.00
_cell.angle_gamma   90.00
#
_symmetry.space_group_name_H-M   'P 1'
#
loop_
_entity.id
_entity.type
_entity.pdbx_description
1 polymer ?
#
loop_
_entity_poly.entity_id
_entity_poly.type
_entity_poly.pdbx_seq_one_letter_code
_entity_poly.pdbx_strand_id
1 'polypeptide(L)'
;MEIKILQNLNWNDLTEDIMKMDINKENNDEPPSMGSNADTFEQKREHVASGVECYMKQYGVSVEEEVYTLFQNEIADAWKDINQEFLKLTAVSMPLLERVLNLAHAMDVIYKEDDGYTNAHLIKDYVASLIINPLVI
;
A
#
# COMPACT_ATOMS: atom_id res chain seq x y z
N MET A 1 -23.62 21.65 7.31
CA MET A 1 -22.31 21.79 6.62
C MET A 1 -21.93 20.39 6.13
N GLU A 2 -22.79 19.77 5.32
CA GLU A 2 -22.79 19.79 3.85
C GLU A 2 -21.46 19.38 3.22
N ILE A 3 -21.49 18.14 2.75
CA ILE A 3 -20.58 17.39 1.90
C ILE A 3 -20.39 18.14 0.57
N LYS A 4 -19.57 19.20 0.57
CA LYS A 4 -19.23 19.97 -0.64
C LYS A 4 -17.75 19.90 -1.03
N ILE A 5 -16.90 19.27 -0.22
CA ILE A 5 -15.47 19.17 -0.54
C ILE A 5 -15.21 18.08 -1.60
N LEU A 6 -16.08 17.09 -1.74
CA LEU A 6 -15.92 15.99 -2.72
C LEU A 6 -16.47 16.29 -4.13
N GLN A 7 -17.14 17.43 -4.35
CA GLN A 7 -17.67 17.80 -5.68
C GLN A 7 -16.70 18.63 -6.53
N ASN A 8 -15.58 19.09 -5.95
CA ASN A 8 -14.55 19.84 -6.67
C ASN A 8 -13.30 19.01 -6.97
N LEU A 9 -13.29 17.72 -6.63
CA LEU A 9 -12.27 16.81 -7.16
C LEU A 9 -12.63 16.52 -8.61
N ASN A 10 -11.93 17.19 -9.51
CA ASN A 10 -11.95 16.84 -10.92
C ASN A 10 -11.37 15.43 -11.04
N TRP A 11 -12.25 14.45 -11.25
CA TRP A 11 -11.86 13.04 -11.39
C TRP A 11 -10.81 12.82 -12.48
N ASN A 12 -10.74 13.72 -13.47
CA ASN A 12 -9.70 13.69 -14.49
C ASN A 12 -8.32 14.05 -13.94
N ASP A 13 -8.24 14.98 -12.99
CA ASP A 13 -6.97 15.35 -12.34
C ASP A 13 -6.49 14.22 -11.41
N LEU A 14 -7.43 13.55 -10.71
CA LEU A 14 -7.13 12.39 -9.87
C LEU A 14 -6.62 11.20 -10.70
N THR A 15 -7.22 10.93 -11.86
CA THR A 15 -6.72 9.88 -12.77
C THR A 15 -5.36 10.21 -13.38
N GLU A 16 -5.08 11.50 -13.63
CA GLU A 16 -3.76 11.92 -14.11
C GLU A 16 -2.71 11.78 -13.01
N ASP A 17 -3.06 12.07 -11.75
CA ASP A 17 -2.17 11.89 -10.60
C ASP A 17 -1.94 10.41 -10.26
N ILE A 18 -2.96 9.56 -10.40
CA ILE A 18 -2.84 8.10 -10.26
C ILE A 18 -1.97 7.52 -11.38
N MET A 19 -2.18 7.93 -12.64
CA MET A 19 -1.30 7.53 -13.75
C MET A 19 0.13 8.07 -13.59
N LYS A 20 0.32 9.27 -13.04
CA LYS A 20 1.65 9.82 -12.73
C LYS A 20 2.32 9.10 -11.57
N MET A 21 1.58 8.56 -10.60
CA MET A 21 2.12 7.64 -9.58
C MET A 21 2.63 6.35 -10.22
N ASP A 22 1.89 5.78 -11.19
CA ASP A 22 2.32 4.59 -11.93
C ASP A 22 3.57 4.88 -12.80
N ILE A 23 3.63 6.03 -13.47
CA ILE A 23 4.75 6.43 -14.37
C ILE A 23 6.03 6.79 -13.58
N ASN A 24 5.91 7.45 -12.42
CA ASN A 24 7.07 7.82 -11.61
C ASN A 24 7.69 6.62 -10.86
N LYS A 25 6.89 5.59 -10.54
CA LYS A 25 7.40 4.34 -9.93
C LYS A 25 8.26 3.53 -10.91
N GLU A 26 8.04 3.68 -12.22
CA GLU A 26 8.79 2.97 -13.27
C GLU A 26 10.15 3.60 -13.62
N ASN A 27 10.47 4.84 -13.20
CA ASN A 27 11.60 5.57 -13.80
C ASN A 27 12.59 6.32 -12.90
N ASN A 28 12.46 6.44 -11.56
CA ASN A 28 13.49 7.18 -10.80
C ASN A 28 13.76 6.81 -9.33
N ASP A 29 13.14 5.79 -8.75
CA ASP A 29 13.47 5.39 -7.37
C ASP A 29 14.03 3.97 -7.35
N GLU A 30 15.15 3.77 -6.66
CA GLU A 30 15.53 2.45 -6.17
C GLU A 30 14.29 1.79 -5.55
N PRO A 31 14.10 0.47 -5.72
CA PRO A 31 12.98 -0.22 -5.08
C PRO A 31 12.96 0.20 -3.61
N PRO A 32 11.83 0.70 -3.07
CA PRO A 32 11.79 1.14 -1.69
C PRO A 32 12.30 -0.03 -0.86
N SER A 33 13.42 0.19 -0.16
CA SER A 33 14.03 -0.83 0.68
C SER A 33 13.02 -1.11 1.77
N MET A 34 12.17 -2.12 1.57
CA MET A 34 11.31 -2.64 2.60
C MET A 34 12.27 -3.14 3.67
N GLY A 35 12.21 -2.49 4.83
CA GLY A 35 13.18 -2.71 5.88
C GLY A 35 13.26 -4.20 6.17
N SER A 36 14.45 -4.77 5.99
CA SER A 36 14.86 -6.14 6.37
C SER A 36 14.67 -6.47 7.86
N ASN A 37 13.94 -5.63 8.59
CA ASN A 37 13.77 -5.65 10.03
C ASN A 37 12.43 -6.25 10.48
N ALA A 38 11.39 -6.25 9.63
CA ALA A 38 10.08 -6.81 9.99
C ALA A 38 10.14 -8.34 10.15
N ASP A 39 10.62 -9.06 9.14
CA ASP A 39 10.78 -10.52 9.17
C ASP A 39 11.77 -10.97 10.25
N THR A 40 12.88 -10.25 10.42
CA THR A 40 13.85 -10.55 11.49
C THR A 40 13.31 -10.26 12.90
N PHE A 41 12.26 -9.44 13.03
CA PHE A 41 11.56 -9.21 14.29
C PHE A 41 10.49 -10.28 14.56
N GLU A 42 9.75 -10.70 13.53
CA GLU A 42 8.80 -11.81 13.61
C GLU A 42 9.52 -13.12 14.02
N GLN A 43 10.69 -13.39 13.43
CA GLN A 43 11.58 -14.50 13.79
C GLN A 43 12.00 -14.49 15.27
N LYS A 44 12.31 -13.30 15.82
CA LYS A 44 12.74 -13.15 17.22
C LYS A 44 11.61 -13.42 18.23
N ARG A 45 10.35 -13.36 17.80
CA ARG A 45 9.18 -13.53 18.67
C ARG A 45 8.71 -14.98 18.82
N GLU A 46 9.39 -15.96 18.19
CA GLU A 46 8.93 -17.37 18.12
C GLU A 46 7.48 -17.45 17.60
N HIS A 47 7.12 -16.54 16.68
CA HIS A 47 5.79 -16.47 16.11
C HIS A 47 5.62 -17.47 14.96
N VAL A 48 4.40 -17.55 14.41
CA VAL A 48 4.09 -18.39 13.24
C VAL A 48 4.98 -17.94 12.07
N ALA A 49 5.46 -18.88 11.25
CA ALA A 49 6.36 -18.59 10.14
C ALA A 49 5.84 -17.46 9.23
N SER A 50 6.73 -16.54 8.83
CA SER A 50 6.36 -15.40 7.97
C SER A 50 5.93 -15.88 6.57
N GLY A 51 5.30 -15.00 5.79
CA GLY A 51 4.94 -15.30 4.40
C GLY A 51 6.17 -15.62 3.54
N VAL A 52 7.27 -14.88 3.76
CA VAL A 52 8.57 -15.09 3.08
C VAL A 52 9.14 -16.46 3.47
N GLU A 53 9.15 -16.80 4.75
CA GLU A 53 9.64 -18.10 5.23
C GLU A 53 8.82 -19.26 4.69
N CYS A 54 7.49 -19.13 4.67
CA CYS A 54 6.60 -20.12 4.08
C CYS A 54 6.94 -20.33 2.61
N TYR A 55 7.15 -19.24 1.85
CA TYR A 55 7.50 -19.29 0.44
C TYR A 55 8.87 -19.95 0.21
N MET A 56 9.90 -19.50 0.93
CA MET A 56 11.26 -20.05 0.86
C MET A 56 11.26 -21.56 1.14
N LYS A 57 10.55 -21.98 2.19
CA LYS A 57 10.44 -23.40 2.55
C LYS A 57 9.67 -24.21 1.51
N GLN A 58 8.58 -23.67 0.96
CA GLN A 58 7.75 -24.36 -0.02
C GLN A 58 8.47 -24.56 -1.36
N TYR A 59 9.24 -23.57 -1.81
CA TYR A 59 9.86 -23.57 -3.13
C TYR A 59 11.38 -23.79 -3.10
N GLY A 60 11.97 -23.98 -1.92
CA GLY A 60 13.41 -24.21 -1.76
C GLY A 60 14.27 -23.00 -2.10
N VAL A 61 13.73 -21.79 -1.97
CA VAL A 61 14.46 -20.53 -2.24
C VAL A 61 15.34 -20.22 -1.03
N SER A 62 16.62 -19.94 -1.27
CA SER A 62 17.60 -19.64 -0.20
C SER A 62 17.93 -18.17 -0.05
N VAL A 63 17.54 -17.32 -1.01
CA VAL A 63 17.82 -15.89 -1.04
C VAL A 63 16.53 -15.14 -0.71
N GLU A 64 16.46 -14.55 0.48
CA GLU A 64 15.28 -13.82 0.97
C GLU A 64 14.91 -12.65 0.04
N GLU A 65 15.91 -11.92 -0.45
CA GLU A 65 15.75 -10.78 -1.37
C GLU A 65 15.02 -11.14 -2.67
N GLU A 66 15.22 -12.36 -3.18
CA GLU A 66 14.50 -12.84 -4.37
C GLU A 66 12.99 -12.99 -4.08
N VAL A 67 12.63 -13.39 -2.86
CA VAL A 67 11.24 -13.54 -2.43
C VAL A 67 10.59 -12.18 -2.20
N TYR A 68 11.31 -11.22 -1.60
CA TYR A 68 10.81 -9.85 -1.49
C TYR A 68 10.55 -9.23 -2.87
N THR A 69 11.51 -9.34 -3.78
CA THR A 69 11.36 -8.83 -5.16
C THR A 69 10.14 -9.47 -5.84
N LEU A 70 9.94 -10.77 -5.65
CA LEU A 70 8.76 -11.47 -6.18
C LEU A 70 7.47 -10.93 -5.58
N PHE A 71 7.38 -10.76 -4.26
CA PHE A 71 6.19 -10.21 -3.62
C PHE A 71 5.91 -8.76 -4.04
N GLN A 72 6.94 -7.94 -4.26
CA GLN A 72 6.76 -6.60 -4.80
C GLN A 72 6.15 -6.60 -6.20
N ASN A 73 6.58 -7.53 -7.05
CA ASN A 73 5.98 -7.69 -8.38
C ASN A 73 4.52 -8.14 -8.30
N GLU A 74 4.21 -9.11 -7.43
CA GLU A 74 2.83 -9.57 -7.20
C GLU A 74 1.93 -8.44 -6.66
N ILE A 75 2.45 -7.59 -5.77
CA ILE A 75 1.73 -6.40 -5.29
C ILE A 75 1.49 -5.42 -6.43
N ALA A 76 2.49 -5.17 -7.28
CA ALA A 76 2.36 -4.28 -8.43
C ALA A 76 1.33 -4.79 -9.45
N ASP A 77 1.29 -6.10 -9.70
CA ASP A 77 0.29 -6.70 -10.59
C ASP A 77 -1.11 -6.68 -9.96
N ALA A 78 -1.23 -6.92 -8.65
CA ALA A 78 -2.50 -6.77 -7.93
C ALA A 78 -3.07 -5.35 -8.00
N TRP A 79 -2.20 -4.32 -7.98
CA TRP A 79 -2.63 -2.93 -8.19
C TRP A 79 -3.20 -2.70 -9.60
N LYS A 80 -2.59 -3.29 -10.63
CA LYS A 80 -3.11 -3.23 -12.02
C LYS A 80 -4.48 -3.90 -12.12
N ASP A 81 -4.66 -5.05 -11.47
CA ASP A 81 -5.93 -5.76 -11.43
C ASP A 81 -7.02 -4.92 -10.76
N ILE A 82 -6.73 -4.29 -9.60
CA ILE A 82 -7.65 -3.37 -8.91
C ILE A 82 -8.06 -2.24 -9.87
N ASN A 83 -7.11 -1.59 -10.51
CA ASN A 83 -7.38 -0.49 -11.43
C ASN A 83 -8.26 -0.95 -12.62
N GLN A 84 -7.97 -2.13 -13.17
CA GLN A 84 -8.74 -2.68 -14.28
C GLN A 84 -10.17 -3.03 -13.87
N GLU A 85 -10.37 -3.63 -12.69
CA GLU A 85 -11.71 -3.98 -12.20
C GLU A 85 -12.55 -2.75 -11.86
N PHE A 86 -11.94 -1.67 -11.38
CA PHE A 86 -12.64 -0.40 -11.14
C PHE A 86 -13.13 0.29 -12.43
N LEU A 87 -12.47 0.04 -13.56
CA LEU A 87 -12.90 0.56 -14.88
C LEU A 87 -14.04 -0.25 -15.50
N LYS A 88 -14.27 -1.49 -15.04
CA LYS A 88 -15.33 -2.35 -15.55
C LYS A 88 -16.66 -1.99 -14.88
N LEU A 89 -17.77 -2.27 -15.57
CA LEU A 89 -19.09 -2.20 -14.95
C LEU A 89 -19.18 -3.31 -13.90
N THR A 90 -19.00 -2.97 -12.64
CA THR A 90 -18.98 -3.96 -11.55
C THR A 90 -20.40 -4.31 -11.12
N ALA A 91 -20.63 -5.58 -10.76
CA ALA A 91 -21.89 -6.02 -10.16
C ALA A 91 -22.05 -5.55 -8.70
N VAL A 92 -20.98 -4.99 -8.13
CA VAL A 92 -20.88 -4.52 -6.74
C VAL A 92 -20.99 -3.00 -6.72
N SER A 93 -21.68 -2.44 -5.74
CA SER A 93 -21.82 -0.99 -5.64
C SER A 93 -20.47 -0.29 -5.39
N MET A 94 -20.20 0.82 -6.08
CA MET A 94 -18.99 1.63 -5.91
C MET A 94 -18.61 1.95 -4.45
N PRO A 95 -19.55 2.31 -3.54
CA PRO A 95 -19.19 2.60 -2.15
C PRO A 95 -18.57 1.41 -1.40
N LEU A 96 -18.87 0.17 -1.80
CA LEU A 96 -18.23 -1.02 -1.21
C LEU A 96 -16.83 -1.22 -1.76
N LEU A 97 -16.65 -1.01 -3.07
CA LEU A 97 -15.35 -1.10 -3.72
C LEU A 97 -14.39 -0.03 -3.17
N GLU A 98 -14.86 1.20 -2.98
CA GLU A 98 -14.10 2.29 -2.37
C GLU A 98 -13.57 1.93 -0.98
N ARG A 99 -14.31 1.13 -0.18
CA ARG A 99 -13.83 0.68 1.13
C ARG A 99 -12.65 -0.26 1.00
N VAL A 100 -12.69 -1.18 0.05
CA VAL A 100 -11.59 -2.13 -0.22
C VAL A 100 -10.37 -1.38 -0.75
N LEU A 101 -10.56 -0.47 -1.70
CA LEU A 101 -9.49 0.36 -2.26
C LEU A 101 -8.84 1.24 -1.19
N ASN A 102 -9.63 1.92 -0.36
CA ASN A 102 -9.10 2.75 0.72
C ASN A 102 -8.35 1.92 1.77
N LEU A 103 -8.77 0.67 2.01
CA LEU A 103 -8.02 -0.24 2.89
C LEU A 103 -6.67 -0.62 2.27
N ALA A 104 -6.62 -0.92 0.97
CA ALA A 104 -5.37 -1.23 0.27
C ALA A 104 -4.39 -0.03 0.31
N HIS A 105 -4.88 1.19 0.05
CA HIS A 105 -4.08 2.41 0.19
C HIS A 105 -3.60 2.64 1.63
N ALA A 106 -4.47 2.39 2.63
CA ALA A 106 -4.07 2.53 4.02
C ALA A 106 -2.95 1.55 4.39
N MET A 107 -3.00 0.30 3.92
CA MET A 107 -1.93 -0.67 4.16
C MET A 107 -0.63 -0.26 3.48
N ASP A 108 -0.67 0.23 2.24
CA ASP A 108 0.51 0.73 1.51
C ASP A 108 1.19 1.88 2.28
N VAL A 109 0.40 2.80 2.85
CA VAL A 109 0.94 3.91 3.67
C VAL A 109 1.47 3.42 5.02
N ILE A 110 0.74 2.55 5.72
CA ILE A 110 1.10 2.10 7.07
C ILE A 110 2.38 1.26 7.05
N TYR A 111 2.57 0.44 6.01
CA TYR A 111 3.68 -0.51 5.89
C TYR A 111 4.76 -0.08 4.89
N LYS A 112 4.77 1.19 4.46
CA LYS A 112 5.69 1.69 3.44
C LYS A 112 7.17 1.53 3.81
N GLU A 113 7.51 1.82 5.07
CA GLU A 113 8.90 1.79 5.55
C GLU A 113 9.19 0.55 6.40
N ASP A 114 8.30 0.25 7.34
CA ASP A 114 8.36 -0.88 8.28
C ASP A 114 6.95 -1.09 8.89
N ASP A 115 6.81 -1.85 9.98
CA ASP A 115 5.56 -2.03 10.73
C ASP A 115 5.10 -0.74 11.43
N GLY A 116 4.54 0.20 10.67
CA GLY A 116 3.98 1.45 11.18
C GLY A 116 2.72 1.28 12.02
N TYR A 117 2.08 0.10 11.96
CA TYR A 117 0.92 -0.22 12.79
C TYR A 117 1.34 -0.42 14.25
N THR A 118 2.36 -1.25 14.49
CA THR A 118 2.90 -1.44 15.84
C THR A 118 3.82 -0.28 16.24
N ASN A 119 4.60 0.25 15.29
CA ASN A 119 5.49 1.39 15.50
C ASN A 119 4.85 2.70 15.04
N ALA A 120 3.92 3.22 15.85
CA ALA A 120 3.16 4.43 15.54
C ALA A 120 4.03 5.68 15.26
N HIS A 121 5.30 5.69 15.66
CA HIS A 121 6.20 6.81 15.35
C HIS A 121 6.42 7.01 13.84
N LEU A 122 6.25 5.96 13.03
CA LEU A 122 6.40 6.03 11.58
C LEU A 122 5.20 6.72 10.91
N ILE A 123 4.00 6.62 11.50
CA ILE A 123 2.76 7.14 10.90
C ILE A 123 2.17 8.36 11.63
N LYS A 124 2.73 8.76 12.77
CA LYS A 124 2.17 9.82 13.63
C LYS A 124 1.94 11.15 12.89
N ASP A 125 2.80 11.50 11.94
CA ASP A 125 2.74 12.77 11.23
C ASP A 125 1.61 12.76 10.18
N TYR A 126 1.37 11.61 9.54
CA TYR A 126 0.20 11.40 8.69
C TYR A 126 -1.10 11.49 9.50
N VAL A 127 -1.15 10.83 10.66
CA VAL A 127 -2.32 10.88 11.56
C VAL A 127 -2.58 12.31 12.04
N ALA A 128 -1.53 13.03 12.45
CA ALA A 128 -1.66 14.41 12.88
C ALA A 128 -2.19 15.31 11.75
N SER A 129 -1.68 15.14 10.53
CA SER A 129 -2.12 15.92 9.37
C SER A 129 -3.57 15.64 8.96
N LEU A 130 -4.04 14.40 9.11
CA LEU A 130 -5.40 14.02 8.73
C LEU A 130 -6.47 14.36 9.78
N ILE A 131 -6.12 14.28 11.08
CA ILE A 131 -7.12 14.29 12.17
C ILE A 131 -6.94 15.46 13.13
N ILE A 132 -5.71 15.97 13.32
CA ILE A 132 -5.40 16.95 14.36
C ILE A 132 -5.25 18.35 13.77
N ASN A 133 -4.49 18.46 12.67
CA ASN A 133 -4.09 19.74 12.11
C ASN A 133 -5.16 20.21 11.11
N PRO A 134 -5.84 21.35 11.37
CA PRO A 134 -6.76 21.90 10.41
C PRO A 134 -5.99 22.40 9.17
N LEU A 135 -6.61 22.28 8.00
CA LEU A 135 -6.13 22.96 6.82
C LEU A 135 -6.25 24.46 7.04
N VAL A 136 -5.15 25.19 6.86
CA VAL A 136 -5.16 26.65 6.85
C VAL A 136 -5.78 27.09 5.52
N ILE A 137 -6.94 27.73 5.58
CA ILE A 137 -7.71 28.24 4.44
C ILE A 137 -7.50 29.74 4.34
#